data_AF-A0A8A3PSE8-F1
#
_entry.id   AF-A0A8A3PSE8-F1
#
_cell.length_a   1.000
_cell.length_b   1.000
_cell.length_c   1.000
_cell.angle_alpha   90.00
_cell.angle_beta   90.00
_cell.angle_gamma   90.00
#
_symmetry.space_group_name_H-M   'P 1'
#
loop_
_entity.id
_entity.type
_entity.pdbx_description
1 polymer ?
#
loop_
_entity_poly.entity_id
_entity_poly.type
_entity_poly.pdbx_seq_one_letter_code
_entity_poly.pdbx_strand_id
1 'polypeptide(L)'
;MGADIQAFKVYEFAQSNDVTVVGGECRTVDVAGEHVIGGGHWPLSSIYGMTADQILAIEVVNPDGRFVTVSASENTDLYWALRGGSGSTFGVVTSLNCKVYPVITSTVMTFSFEVGGVRTDFDYFTDHVEKGIYGYSSIFAAGPYAWSCRMQPFSATNYTAAELDTLVAPWVAQLNDLGNRKKHLITTGCNCGEIFLLILALTYPSRIS
;
A
#
# COMPACT_ATOMS: atom_id res chain seq x y z
N MET A 1 -3.30 13.37 -14.03
CA MET A 1 -3.11 11.93 -14.36
C MET A 1 -4.30 11.45 -15.17
N GLY A 2 -4.09 10.81 -16.33
CA GLY A 2 -5.19 10.18 -17.09
C GLY A 2 -5.71 8.94 -16.35
N ALA A 3 -7.00 8.63 -16.50
CA ALA A 3 -7.69 7.57 -15.72
C ALA A 3 -7.11 6.16 -15.91
N ASP A 4 -6.39 5.91 -17.01
CA ASP A 4 -5.75 4.64 -17.35
C ASP A 4 -4.33 4.48 -16.80
N ILE A 5 -3.80 5.49 -16.09
CA ILE A 5 -2.40 5.46 -15.67
C ILE A 5 -2.17 4.39 -14.60
N GLN A 6 -1.25 3.48 -14.89
CA GLN A 6 -0.86 2.41 -13.98
C GLN A 6 0.18 2.89 -12.97
N ALA A 7 0.19 2.27 -11.79
CA ALA A 7 1.04 2.66 -10.67
C ALA A 7 2.52 2.78 -11.02
N PHE A 8 3.07 1.89 -11.86
CA PHE A 8 4.47 1.99 -12.26
C PHE A 8 4.81 3.32 -12.95
N LYS A 9 3.95 3.85 -13.83
CA LYS A 9 4.19 5.13 -14.51
C LYS A 9 4.11 6.29 -13.52
N VAL A 10 3.20 6.21 -12.55
CA VAL A 10 3.09 7.20 -11.48
C VAL A 10 4.34 7.21 -10.61
N TYR A 11 4.89 6.05 -10.30
CA TYR A 11 6.12 5.94 -9.49
C TYR A 11 7.38 6.33 -10.25
N GLU A 12 7.48 6.03 -11.54
CA GLU A 12 8.56 6.55 -12.41
C GLU A 12 8.53 8.08 -12.46
N PHE A 13 7.34 8.67 -12.59
CA PHE A 13 7.15 10.12 -12.52
C PHE A 13 7.56 10.66 -11.14
N ALA A 14 7.08 10.05 -10.06
CA ALA A 14 7.38 10.48 -8.69
C ALA A 14 8.89 10.45 -8.40
N GLN A 15 9.57 9.37 -8.79
CA GLN A 15 11.02 9.22 -8.66
C GLN A 15 11.79 10.27 -9.47
N SER A 16 11.37 10.54 -10.71
CA SER A 16 12.02 11.53 -11.58
C SER A 16 11.84 12.97 -11.10
N ASN A 17 10.93 13.22 -10.16
CA ASN A 17 10.59 14.55 -9.67
C ASN A 17 10.84 14.70 -8.15
N ASP A 18 11.53 13.75 -7.51
CA ASP A 18 11.83 13.77 -6.07
C ASP A 18 10.59 14.02 -5.20
N VAL A 19 9.49 13.32 -5.51
CA VAL A 19 8.24 13.37 -4.75
C VAL A 19 7.74 11.98 -4.40
N THR A 20 6.86 11.92 -3.41
CA THR A 20 6.07 10.73 -3.07
C THR A 20 4.64 10.93 -3.55
N VAL A 21 4.09 9.91 -4.21
CA VAL A 21 2.67 9.84 -4.56
C VAL A 21 2.05 8.66 -3.81
N VAL A 22 0.92 8.90 -3.16
CA VAL A 22 0.11 7.84 -2.56
C VAL A 22 -0.66 7.16 -3.69
N GLY A 23 -0.45 5.86 -3.86
CA GLY A 23 -0.98 5.09 -5.00
C GLY A 23 -1.43 3.70 -4.56
N GLY A 24 -1.12 2.69 -5.36
CA GLY A 24 -1.45 1.30 -5.06
C GLY A 24 -0.24 0.39 -5.21
N GLU A 25 -0.24 -0.71 -4.47
CA GLU A 25 0.92 -1.60 -4.43
C GLU A 25 1.11 -2.38 -5.70
N CYS A 26 0.07 -2.96 -6.27
CA CYS A 26 0.24 -3.73 -7.49
C CYS A 26 0.60 -2.81 -8.66
N ARG A 27 1.78 -3.01 -9.29
CA ARG A 27 2.28 -2.19 -10.42
C ARG A 27 1.27 -1.84 -11.49
N THR A 28 0.41 -2.80 -11.82
CA THR A 28 -0.54 -2.71 -12.93
C THR A 28 -1.89 -2.14 -12.51
N VAL A 29 -2.11 -1.86 -11.22
CA VAL A 29 -3.33 -1.20 -10.76
C VAL A 29 -3.39 0.20 -11.33
N ASP A 30 -4.58 0.62 -11.70
CA ASP A 30 -4.89 1.96 -12.16
C ASP A 30 -4.91 2.92 -10.97
N VAL A 31 -3.92 3.82 -10.87
CA VAL A 31 -3.88 4.75 -9.72
C VAL A 31 -4.93 5.84 -9.87
N ALA A 32 -5.23 6.25 -11.10
CA ALA A 32 -6.15 7.36 -11.36
C ALA A 32 -7.56 6.94 -11.82
N GLY A 33 -7.86 5.65 -11.71
CA GLY A 33 -9.16 5.07 -12.02
C GLY A 33 -9.85 4.58 -10.76
N GLU A 34 -10.26 3.31 -10.71
CA GLU A 34 -11.09 2.77 -9.64
C GLU A 34 -10.36 2.75 -8.28
N HIS A 35 -9.04 2.57 -8.26
CA HIS A 35 -8.27 2.53 -7.00
C HIS A 35 -8.50 3.78 -6.15
N VAL A 36 -8.39 4.97 -6.73
CA VAL A 36 -8.52 6.24 -6.00
C VAL A 36 -9.98 6.60 -5.72
N ILE A 37 -10.90 6.36 -6.65
CA ILE A 37 -12.32 6.72 -6.50
C ILE A 37 -13.13 5.70 -5.69
N GLY A 38 -12.64 4.47 -5.59
CA GLY A 38 -13.16 3.42 -4.71
C GLY A 38 -12.54 3.44 -3.30
N GLY A 39 -11.60 4.35 -3.04
CA GLY A 39 -10.93 4.49 -1.74
C GLY A 39 -9.42 4.25 -1.86
N GLY A 40 -9.05 2.99 -2.07
CA GLY A 40 -7.68 2.50 -2.30
C GLY A 40 -6.72 2.67 -1.11
N HIS A 41 -6.11 1.57 -0.68
CA HIS A 41 -5.13 1.56 0.41
C HIS A 41 -3.69 1.60 -0.13
N TRP A 42 -2.77 2.02 0.72
CA TRP A 42 -1.34 2.09 0.45
C TRP A 42 -0.56 2.00 1.78
N PRO A 43 0.72 1.58 1.81
CA PRO A 43 1.52 1.58 3.05
C PRO A 43 1.63 2.95 3.74
N LEU A 44 1.39 4.05 3.01
CA LEU A 44 1.36 5.39 3.59
C LEU A 44 -0.03 5.87 4.00
N SER A 45 -1.07 5.02 3.92
CA SER A 45 -2.44 5.46 4.22
C SER A 45 -2.63 5.89 5.66
N SER A 46 -1.87 5.33 6.61
CA SER A 46 -1.86 5.76 8.02
C SER A 46 -1.23 7.16 8.22
N ILE A 47 -0.43 7.63 7.25
CA ILE A 47 0.30 8.92 7.34
C ILE A 47 -0.42 10.00 6.52
N TYR A 48 -0.82 9.67 5.30
CA TYR A 48 -1.35 10.63 4.32
C TYR A 48 -2.84 10.45 4.01
N GLY A 49 -3.50 9.42 4.54
CA GLY A 49 -4.88 9.06 4.22
C GLY A 49 -4.98 8.09 3.04
N MET A 50 -6.20 7.66 2.72
CA MET A 50 -6.45 6.74 1.60
C MET A 50 -6.18 7.44 0.26
N THR A 51 -6.13 6.70 -0.86
CA THR A 51 -5.96 7.35 -2.17
C THR A 51 -7.10 8.32 -2.50
N ALA A 52 -8.33 8.03 -2.07
CA ALA A 52 -9.47 8.97 -2.15
C ALA A 52 -9.19 10.31 -1.47
N ASP A 53 -8.37 10.35 -0.41
CA ASP A 53 -8.02 11.59 0.30
C ASP A 53 -7.02 12.48 -0.43
N GLN A 54 -6.45 11.95 -1.51
CA GLN A 54 -5.41 12.61 -2.29
C GLN A 54 -5.99 13.45 -3.42
N ILE A 55 -7.24 13.22 -3.79
CA ILE A 55 -7.88 13.88 -4.93
C ILE A 55 -8.03 15.38 -4.65
N LEU A 56 -7.63 16.19 -5.62
CA LEU A 56 -7.82 17.64 -5.65
C LEU A 56 -8.92 18.06 -6.63
N ALA A 57 -8.94 17.42 -7.81
CA ALA A 57 -9.96 17.62 -8.83
C ALA A 57 -10.07 16.38 -9.73
N ILE A 58 -11.24 16.15 -10.33
CA ILE A 58 -11.52 15.04 -11.25
C ILE A 58 -12.23 15.59 -12.48
N GLU A 59 -11.82 15.14 -13.66
CA GLU A 59 -12.51 15.40 -14.92
C GLU A 59 -13.43 14.22 -15.26
N VAL A 60 -14.73 14.49 -15.38
CA VAL A 60 -15.77 13.46 -15.51
C VAL A 60 -16.65 13.75 -16.72
N VAL A 61 -17.01 12.70 -17.45
CA VAL A 61 -18.13 12.75 -18.41
C VAL A 61 -19.38 12.25 -17.69
N ASN A 62 -20.32 13.15 -17.49
CA ASN A 62 -21.59 12.85 -16.83
C ASN A 62 -22.49 11.96 -17.71
N PRO A 63 -23.56 11.34 -17.14
CA PRO A 63 -24.49 10.52 -17.91
C PRO A 63 -25.19 11.24 -19.07
N ASP A 64 -25.27 12.58 -19.04
CA ASP A 64 -25.80 13.40 -20.14
C ASP A 64 -24.75 13.71 -21.24
N GLY A 65 -23.54 13.16 -21.12
CA GLY A 65 -22.44 13.29 -22.08
C GLY A 65 -21.61 14.57 -21.93
N ARG A 66 -21.84 15.38 -20.89
CA ARG A 66 -21.08 16.62 -20.66
C ARG A 66 -19.81 16.37 -19.86
N PHE A 67 -18.73 17.07 -20.24
CA PHE A 67 -17.52 17.18 -19.45
C PHE A 67 -17.73 18.16 -18.30
N VAL A 68 -17.42 17.72 -17.09
CA VAL A 68 -17.46 18.55 -15.87
C VAL A 68 -16.19 18.38 -15.06
N THR A 69 -15.75 19.47 -14.44
CA THR A 69 -14.70 19.46 -13.43
C THR A 69 -15.34 19.30 -12.05
N VAL A 70 -14.84 18.35 -11.28
CA VAL A 70 -15.35 17.98 -9.96
C VAL A 70 -14.28 18.29 -8.93
N SER A 71 -14.57 19.16 -7.95
CA SER A 71 -13.60 19.61 -6.96
C SER A 71 -14.27 20.02 -5.64
N ALA A 72 -13.46 20.43 -4.66
CA ALA A 72 -13.98 20.93 -3.38
C ALA A 72 -14.85 22.19 -3.50
N SER A 73 -14.82 22.90 -4.63
CA SER A 73 -15.58 24.13 -4.88
C SER A 73 -16.57 24.04 -6.05
N GLU A 74 -16.59 22.94 -6.80
CA GLU A 74 -17.41 22.78 -8.00
C GLU A 74 -17.93 21.33 -8.09
N ASN A 75 -19.25 21.15 -8.31
CA ASN A 75 -19.90 19.84 -8.28
C ASN A 75 -19.56 19.05 -6.99
N THR A 76 -19.72 19.71 -5.83
CA THR A 76 -19.19 19.25 -4.54
C THR A 76 -19.84 17.98 -4.00
N ASP A 77 -21.08 17.73 -4.37
CA ASP A 77 -21.81 16.48 -4.15
C ASP A 77 -21.16 15.32 -4.91
N LEU A 78 -20.83 15.54 -6.19
CA LEU A 78 -20.12 14.57 -7.03
C LEU A 78 -18.67 14.39 -6.55
N TYR A 79 -18.02 15.45 -6.05
CA TYR A 79 -16.69 15.38 -5.47
C TYR A 79 -16.64 14.52 -4.21
N TRP A 80 -17.65 14.63 -3.36
CA TRP A 80 -17.80 13.74 -2.22
C TRP A 80 -18.08 12.29 -2.66
N ALA A 81 -18.99 12.10 -3.61
CA ALA A 81 -19.39 10.77 -4.09
C ALA A 81 -18.23 10.01 -4.74
N LEU A 82 -17.41 10.67 -5.57
CA LEU A 82 -16.28 10.07 -6.27
C LEU A 82 -15.05 9.82 -5.38
N ARG A 83 -15.08 10.20 -4.10
CA ARG A 83 -13.98 9.97 -3.14
C ARG A 83 -14.29 8.81 -2.20
N GLY A 84 -14.63 7.65 -2.77
CA GLY A 84 -14.91 6.40 -2.05
C GLY A 84 -16.20 5.69 -2.48
N GLY A 85 -17.05 6.33 -3.29
CA GLY A 85 -18.32 5.77 -3.76
C GLY A 85 -18.23 4.91 -5.02
N SER A 86 -17.03 4.65 -5.55
CA SER A 86 -16.77 4.01 -6.85
C SER A 86 -17.20 4.86 -8.05
N GLY A 87 -16.36 4.94 -9.09
CA GLY A 87 -16.58 5.82 -10.23
C GLY A 87 -17.66 5.32 -11.18
N SER A 88 -17.84 4.00 -11.24
CA SER A 88 -18.69 3.32 -12.22
C SER A 88 -20.18 3.73 -12.16
N THR A 89 -20.58 4.42 -11.08
CA THR A 89 -21.97 4.81 -10.82
C THR A 89 -22.29 6.25 -11.24
N PHE A 90 -21.32 7.16 -11.18
CA PHE A 90 -21.58 8.61 -11.24
C PHE A 90 -21.14 9.30 -12.54
N GLY A 91 -20.36 8.61 -13.37
CA GLY A 91 -19.88 9.12 -14.65
C GLY A 91 -18.62 8.40 -15.10
N VAL A 92 -18.07 8.81 -16.24
CA VAL A 92 -16.79 8.28 -16.74
C VAL A 92 -15.67 9.22 -16.31
N VAL A 93 -14.83 8.78 -15.38
CA VAL A 93 -13.61 9.52 -15.01
C VAL A 93 -12.61 9.46 -16.17
N THR A 94 -12.10 10.61 -16.57
CA THR A 94 -11.13 10.73 -17.67
C THR A 94 -9.74 11.11 -17.18
N SER A 95 -9.67 11.94 -16.14
CA SER A 95 -8.41 12.31 -15.49
C SER A 95 -8.65 12.88 -14.10
N LEU A 96 -7.58 12.99 -13.31
CA LEU A 96 -7.61 13.66 -12.01
C LEU A 96 -6.28 14.32 -11.65
N ASN A 97 -6.36 15.22 -10.67
CA ASN A 97 -5.23 15.82 -9.99
C ASN A 97 -5.17 15.30 -8.56
N CYS A 98 -3.99 14.92 -8.09
CA CYS A 98 -3.76 14.45 -6.73
C CYS A 98 -2.66 15.23 -6.03
N LYS A 99 -2.63 15.12 -4.70
CA LYS A 99 -1.53 15.60 -3.87
C LYS A 99 -0.24 14.84 -4.16
N VAL A 100 0.88 15.52 -3.94
CA VAL A 100 2.23 14.93 -3.89
C VAL A 100 2.91 15.39 -2.61
N TYR A 101 3.84 14.59 -2.12
CA TYR A 101 4.52 14.82 -0.85
C TYR A 101 6.04 14.82 -1.04
N PRO A 102 6.82 15.37 -0.08
CA PRO A 102 8.26 15.13 -0.04
C PRO A 102 8.61 13.63 -0.07
N VAL A 103 9.81 13.30 -0.55
CA VAL A 103 10.30 11.91 -0.52
C VAL A 103 10.27 11.37 0.91
N ILE A 104 9.67 10.20 1.07
CA ILE A 104 9.64 9.46 2.33
C ILE A 104 10.24 8.07 2.10
N THR A 105 10.95 7.57 3.11
CA THR A 105 11.60 6.26 3.07
C THR A 105 10.83 5.27 3.93
N SER A 106 10.73 4.03 3.45
CA SER A 106 10.19 2.92 4.25
C SER A 106 11.18 1.77 4.27
N THR A 107 11.24 1.11 5.41
CA THR A 107 11.95 -0.16 5.57
C THR A 107 10.94 -1.28 5.48
N VAL A 108 11.28 -2.35 4.76
CA VAL A 108 10.37 -3.47 4.54
C VAL A 108 11.01 -4.76 5.04
N MET A 109 10.20 -5.56 5.73
CA MET A 109 10.54 -6.90 6.18
C MET A 109 9.50 -7.89 5.67
N THR A 110 9.89 -9.15 5.60
CA THR A 110 8.96 -10.27 5.35
C THR A 110 9.06 -11.25 6.50
N PHE A 111 7.91 -11.66 7.03
CA PHE A 111 7.81 -12.68 8.06
C PHE A 111 7.05 -13.90 7.54
N SER A 112 7.45 -15.08 7.99
CA SER A 112 6.73 -16.32 7.70
C SER A 112 6.83 -17.28 8.88
N PHE A 113 5.68 -17.72 9.39
CA PHE A 113 5.56 -18.60 10.54
C PHE A 113 4.41 -19.58 10.34
N GLU A 114 4.32 -20.61 11.17
CA GLU A 114 3.20 -21.57 11.17
C GLU A 114 2.01 -21.00 11.95
N VAL A 115 0.81 -21.57 11.75
CA VAL A 115 -0.43 -21.05 12.38
C VAL A 115 -0.37 -20.91 13.90
N GLY A 116 0.50 -21.66 14.59
CA GLY A 116 0.73 -21.47 16.03
C GLY A 116 1.21 -20.07 16.40
N GLY A 117 1.94 -19.38 15.50
CA GLY A 117 2.40 -18.00 15.70
C GLY A 117 1.38 -16.92 15.33
N VAL A 118 0.23 -17.28 14.76
CA VAL A 118 -0.83 -16.30 14.40
C VAL A 118 -1.39 -15.64 15.65
N ARG A 119 -1.48 -16.36 16.77
CA ARG A 119 -1.96 -15.77 18.01
C ARG A 119 -1.04 -14.64 18.50
N THR A 120 0.27 -14.87 18.48
CA THR A 120 1.26 -13.86 18.86
C THR A 120 1.27 -12.68 17.90
N ASP A 121 1.01 -12.88 16.61
CA ASP A 121 0.82 -11.77 15.67
C ASP A 121 -0.37 -10.88 16.08
N PHE A 122 -1.54 -11.47 16.39
CA PHE A 122 -2.70 -10.71 16.87
C PHE A 122 -2.46 -9.99 18.20
N ASP A 123 -1.69 -10.59 19.12
CA ASP A 123 -1.40 -9.97 20.41
C ASP A 123 -0.49 -8.71 20.26
N TYR A 124 0.33 -8.64 19.20
CA TYR A 124 1.18 -7.48 18.88
C TYR A 124 0.61 -6.55 17.80
N PHE A 125 -0.49 -6.96 17.13
CA PHE A 125 -1.02 -6.27 15.97
C PHE A 125 -1.34 -4.79 16.23
N THR A 126 -2.03 -4.49 17.33
CA THR A 126 -2.41 -3.11 17.67
C THR A 126 -1.19 -2.25 17.97
N ASP A 127 -0.19 -2.78 18.69
CA ASP A 127 1.05 -2.07 19.01
C ASP A 127 1.87 -1.76 17.75
N HIS A 128 1.94 -2.70 16.80
CA HIS A 128 2.56 -2.46 15.50
C HIS A 128 1.81 -1.37 14.71
N VAL A 129 0.48 -1.42 14.65
CA VAL A 129 -0.33 -0.41 13.96
C VAL A 129 -0.16 0.98 14.58
N GLU A 130 -0.13 1.09 15.91
CA GLU A 130 0.12 2.35 16.63
C GLU A 130 1.51 2.93 16.34
N LYS A 131 2.49 2.07 16.05
CA LYS A 131 3.84 2.45 15.60
C LYS A 131 3.93 2.73 14.11
N GLY A 132 2.80 2.78 13.40
CA GLY A 132 2.75 3.10 11.97
C GLY A 132 3.23 1.98 11.06
N ILE A 133 3.27 0.73 11.56
CA ILE A 133 3.55 -0.44 10.74
C ILE A 133 2.33 -0.76 9.88
N TYR A 134 2.59 -1.02 8.61
CA TYR A 134 1.62 -1.50 7.65
C TYR A 134 2.01 -2.89 7.16
N GLY A 135 1.06 -3.81 7.00
CA GLY A 135 1.36 -5.06 6.28
C GLY A 135 0.15 -5.90 5.97
N TYR A 136 0.34 -6.89 5.09
CA TYR A 136 -0.67 -7.91 4.80
C TYR A 136 -0.27 -9.21 5.44
N SER A 137 -1.17 -9.76 6.24
CA SER A 137 -1.09 -11.12 6.74
C SER A 137 -1.92 -12.03 5.83
N SER A 138 -1.30 -13.07 5.29
CA SER A 138 -1.95 -14.09 4.48
C SER A 138 -1.74 -15.46 5.09
N ILE A 139 -2.81 -16.23 5.24
CA ILE A 139 -2.75 -17.62 5.71
C ILE A 139 -3.02 -18.54 4.52
N PHE A 140 -2.11 -19.46 4.25
CA PHE A 140 -2.20 -20.40 3.14
C PHE A 140 -1.82 -21.81 3.58
N ALA A 141 -2.37 -22.81 2.87
CA ALA A 141 -2.04 -24.20 3.10
C ALA A 141 -0.56 -24.45 2.71
N ALA A 142 0.21 -24.99 3.63
CA ALA A 142 1.60 -25.39 3.43
C ALA A 142 1.74 -26.92 3.21
N GLY A 143 0.65 -27.67 3.33
CA GLY A 143 0.58 -29.11 3.10
C GLY A 143 -0.71 -29.72 3.65
N PRO A 144 -0.90 -31.04 3.56
CA PRO A 144 -2.02 -31.72 4.21
C PRO A 144 -1.96 -31.46 5.72
N TYR A 145 -2.97 -30.76 6.24
CA TYR A 145 -3.06 -30.37 7.66
C TYR A 145 -1.97 -29.39 8.16
N ALA A 146 -1.24 -28.74 7.25
CA ALA A 146 -0.23 -27.73 7.59
C ALA A 146 -0.61 -26.37 6.99
N TRP A 147 -0.47 -25.31 7.78
CA TRP A 147 -0.84 -23.95 7.41
C TRP A 147 0.28 -22.99 7.81
N SER A 148 0.58 -22.04 6.94
CA SER A 148 1.57 -21.00 7.20
C SER A 148 0.91 -19.63 7.09
N CYS A 149 1.31 -18.73 7.97
CA CYS A 149 1.07 -17.31 7.85
C CYS A 149 2.30 -16.64 7.24
N ARG A 150 2.09 -15.72 6.31
CA ARG A 150 3.12 -14.85 5.75
C ARG A 150 2.66 -13.40 5.85
N MET A 151 3.57 -12.56 6.33
CA MET A 151 3.40 -11.12 6.33
C MET A 151 4.30 -10.50 5.27
N GLN A 152 3.68 -9.96 4.21
CA GLN A 152 4.41 -9.41 3.08
C GLN A 152 3.56 -8.37 2.30
N PRO A 153 4.03 -7.11 2.17
CA PRO A 153 5.09 -6.50 2.97
C PRO A 153 4.73 -6.38 4.45
N PHE A 154 5.76 -6.29 5.30
CA PHE A 154 5.71 -5.63 6.61
C PHE A 154 6.52 -4.34 6.48
N SER A 155 5.84 -3.22 6.28
CA SER A 155 6.40 -1.91 5.95
C SER A 155 6.42 -1.01 7.18
N ALA A 156 7.57 -0.41 7.47
CA ALA A 156 7.76 0.56 8.52
C ALA A 156 8.31 1.86 7.92
N THR A 157 7.44 2.86 7.85
CA THR A 157 7.80 4.15 7.27
C THR A 157 8.51 5.02 8.31
N ASN A 158 9.58 5.71 7.92
CA ASN A 158 10.46 6.48 8.81
C ASN A 158 11.26 5.67 9.84
N TYR A 159 11.33 4.36 9.69
CA TYR A 159 12.23 3.51 10.48
C TYR A 159 13.45 3.11 9.67
N THR A 160 14.63 3.13 10.29
CA THR A 160 15.80 2.40 9.79
C THR A 160 15.63 0.90 10.05
N ALA A 161 16.41 0.06 9.37
CA ALA A 161 16.42 -1.39 9.66
C ALA A 161 16.77 -1.71 11.11
N ALA A 162 17.74 -1.01 11.70
CA ALA A 162 18.15 -1.26 13.09
C ALA A 162 17.05 -0.91 14.10
N GLU A 163 16.32 0.19 13.87
CA GLU A 163 15.19 0.57 14.69
C GLU A 163 14.04 -0.42 14.53
N LEU A 164 13.77 -0.86 13.30
CA LEU A 164 12.72 -1.84 13.04
C LEU A 164 13.06 -3.20 13.66
N ASP A 165 14.31 -3.66 13.56
CA ASP A 165 14.80 -4.89 14.22
C ASP A 165 14.56 -4.83 15.72
N THR A 166 14.89 -3.68 16.33
CA THR A 166 14.71 -3.46 17.77
C THR A 166 13.21 -3.48 18.14
N LEU A 167 12.37 -2.88 17.31
CA LEU A 167 10.92 -2.81 17.50
C LEU A 167 10.27 -4.19 17.48
N VAL A 168 10.63 -5.04 16.51
CA VAL A 168 10.03 -6.37 16.34
C VAL A 168 10.69 -7.45 17.21
N ALA A 169 11.85 -7.19 17.82
CA ALA A 169 12.61 -8.18 18.57
C ALA A 169 11.80 -8.94 19.64
N PRO A 170 10.94 -8.30 20.48
CA PRO A 170 10.15 -9.03 21.47
C PRO A 170 9.16 -10.02 20.83
N TRP A 171 8.50 -9.61 19.75
CA TRP A 171 7.57 -10.44 19.01
C TRP A 171 8.29 -11.60 18.30
N VAL A 172 9.43 -11.32 17.67
CA VAL A 172 10.28 -12.33 17.03
C VAL A 172 10.80 -13.36 18.04
N ALA A 173 11.15 -12.94 19.26
CA ALA A 173 11.55 -13.86 20.33
C ALA A 173 10.43 -14.84 20.70
N GLN A 174 9.19 -14.35 20.87
CA GLN A 174 8.05 -15.22 21.15
C GLN A 174 7.74 -16.20 20.01
N LEU A 175 7.85 -15.75 18.76
CA LEU A 175 7.71 -16.64 17.60
C LEU A 175 8.76 -17.77 17.63
N ASN A 176 10.00 -17.44 17.97
CA ASN A 176 11.08 -18.42 18.10
C ASN A 176 10.82 -19.43 19.23
N ASP A 177 10.30 -19.00 20.38
CA ASP A 177 9.94 -19.88 21.50
C ASP A 177 8.83 -20.87 21.13
N LEU A 178 7.94 -20.49 20.22
CA LEU A 178 6.91 -21.36 19.64
C LEU A 178 7.45 -22.32 18.57
N GLY A 179 8.77 -22.39 18.37
CA GLY A 179 9.39 -23.24 17.36
C GLY A 179 9.36 -22.66 15.95
N ASN A 180 8.85 -21.43 15.75
CA ASN A 180 8.83 -20.75 14.46
C ASN A 180 10.18 -20.10 14.15
N ARG A 181 11.21 -20.93 13.97
CA ARG A 181 12.53 -20.45 13.55
C ARG A 181 12.55 -20.23 12.03
N LYS A 182 12.09 -19.07 11.53
CA LYS A 182 12.13 -18.79 10.08
C LYS A 182 12.58 -17.39 9.67
N LYS A 183 13.25 -17.45 8.51
CA LYS A 183 14.02 -16.46 7.75
C LYS A 183 13.42 -15.05 7.79
N HIS A 184 14.17 -14.17 8.44
CA HIS A 184 14.01 -12.73 8.36
C HIS A 184 14.77 -12.24 7.12
N LEU A 185 14.06 -11.65 6.16
CA LEU A 185 14.70 -10.97 5.05
C LEU A 185 14.38 -9.49 5.20
N ILE A 186 15.38 -8.74 5.63
CA ILE A 186 15.35 -7.29 5.75
C ILE A 186 15.67 -6.73 4.37
N THR A 187 14.90 -5.76 3.91
CA THR A 187 15.43 -4.84 2.92
C THR A 187 15.19 -3.40 3.32
N THR A 188 16.30 -2.67 3.40
CA THR A 188 16.37 -1.30 3.90
C THR A 188 16.54 -0.35 2.73
N GLY A 189 15.77 0.74 2.72
CA GLY A 189 16.08 1.91 1.90
C GLY A 189 15.37 1.99 0.54
N CYS A 190 14.09 1.65 0.48
CA CYS A 190 13.31 1.94 -0.71
C CYS A 190 12.67 3.32 -0.63
N ASN A 191 12.76 4.08 -1.73
CA ASN A 191 11.73 5.09 -2.01
C ASN A 191 10.36 4.37 -2.11
N CYS A 192 9.24 5.05 -1.85
CA CYS A 192 7.95 4.34 -1.82
C CYS A 192 7.56 3.64 -3.14
N GLY A 193 8.15 4.02 -4.28
CA GLY A 193 8.02 3.29 -5.55
C GLY A 193 8.85 1.99 -5.61
N GLU A 194 10.00 1.95 -4.93
CA GLU A 194 10.91 0.80 -4.84
C GLU A 194 10.48 -0.24 -3.81
N ILE A 195 9.68 0.14 -2.80
CA ILE A 195 9.06 -0.79 -1.84
C ILE A 195 8.43 -1.94 -2.62
N PHE A 196 7.77 -1.59 -3.73
CA PHE A 196 7.17 -2.54 -4.64
C PHE A 196 8.18 -3.43 -5.40
N LEU A 197 9.24 -2.85 -6.00
CA LEU A 197 10.24 -3.64 -6.74
C LEU A 197 10.85 -4.70 -5.83
N LEU A 198 11.00 -4.35 -4.55
CA LEU A 198 11.48 -5.25 -3.53
C LEU A 198 10.45 -6.28 -3.07
N ILE A 199 9.18 -5.92 -2.90
CA ILE A 199 8.11 -6.90 -2.63
C ILE A 199 8.07 -7.96 -3.74
N LEU A 200 8.22 -7.60 -5.02
CA LEU A 200 8.30 -8.58 -6.11
C LEU A 200 9.60 -9.40 -6.10
N ALA A 201 10.75 -8.79 -5.84
CA ALA A 201 12.03 -9.52 -5.73
C ALA A 201 11.96 -10.59 -4.64
N LEU A 202 11.24 -10.28 -3.56
CA LEU A 202 11.02 -11.16 -2.43
C LEU A 202 9.91 -12.20 -2.69
N THR A 203 8.85 -11.85 -3.43
CA THR A 203 7.73 -12.76 -3.75
C THR A 203 8.05 -13.71 -4.92
N TYR A 204 8.76 -13.22 -5.94
CA TYR A 204 9.04 -13.89 -7.21
C TYR A 204 10.49 -13.69 -7.65
N PRO A 205 11.47 -14.29 -6.94
CA PRO A 205 12.89 -14.12 -7.25
C PRO A 205 13.27 -14.58 -8.67
N SER A 206 12.46 -15.43 -9.30
CA SER A 206 12.70 -15.97 -10.64
C SER A 206 12.18 -15.10 -11.80
N ARG A 207 11.63 -13.90 -11.53
CA ARG A 207 11.07 -13.00 -12.57
C ARG A 207 11.83 -11.67 -12.71
N ILE A 208 12.98 -11.52 -12.04
CA ILE A 208 13.83 -10.32 -12.07
C ILE A 208 15.25 -10.66 -12.57
N SER A 209 15.34 -11.53 -13.57
CA SER A 209 16.56 -11.77 -14.35
C SER A 209 16.38 -11.29 -15.78
#